data_AF-Q8FTM6-F1
#
_entry.id   AF-Q8FTM6-F1
#
_cell.length_a   1.000
_cell.length_b   1.000
_cell.length_c   1.000
_cell.angle_alpha   90.00
_cell.angle_beta   90.00
_cell.angle_gamma   90.00
#
_symmetry.space_group_name_H-M   'P 1'
#
loop_
_entity.id
_entity.type
_entity.pdbx_description
1 polymer ?
#
loop_
_entity_poly.entity_id
_entity_poly.type
_entity_poly.pdbx_seq_one_letter_code
_entity_poly.pdbx_strand_id
1 'polypeptide(L)'
;MQGVTYRALDLTDTDAVMALAAESDVLVISVAGGRETGDFGPVIRAHADLIAAAPTSRIFVVGGAGGLEMPNGTLLINAGVIPEEYADEPRSFVEVLNLYRSADEGLDWVMLAPSPEIAPGGKAESYVLADDVPAGERVTTGTFAAAALDEIETPAHRRTRFTVADA
;
A
#
# COMPACT_ATOMS: atom_id res chain seq x y z
N MET A 1 3.01 -23.13 -6.68
CA MET A 1 4.46 -22.86 -6.59
C MET A 1 5.01 -23.59 -5.37
N GLN A 2 6.25 -24.10 -5.39
CA GLN A 2 6.83 -24.65 -4.16
C GLN A 2 7.01 -23.51 -3.14
N GLY A 3 6.82 -23.78 -1.84
CA GLY A 3 6.96 -22.78 -0.78
C GLY A 3 5.77 -21.82 -0.60
N VAL A 4 4.67 -21.99 -1.34
CA VAL A 4 3.45 -21.18 -1.19
C VAL A 4 2.30 -22.02 -0.66
N THR A 5 1.69 -21.56 0.42
CA THR A 5 0.51 -22.17 1.03
C THR A 5 -0.70 -21.29 0.77
N TYR A 6 -1.68 -21.79 0.03
CA TYR A 6 -2.90 -21.04 -0.29
C TYR A 6 -3.96 -21.21 0.80
N ARG A 7 -4.65 -20.12 1.13
CA ARG A 7 -5.78 -20.05 2.05
C ARG A 7 -6.82 -19.11 1.46
N ALA A 8 -8.10 -19.41 1.67
CA ALA A 8 -9.17 -18.46 1.38
C ALA A 8 -9.37 -17.57 2.61
N LEU A 9 -9.40 -16.26 2.39
CA LEU A 9 -9.51 -15.24 3.43
C LEU A 9 -10.19 -14.01 2.81
N ASP A 10 -11.09 -13.38 3.55
CA ASP A 10 -11.62 -12.05 3.26
C ASP A 10 -10.90 -11.04 4.16
N LEU A 11 -10.43 -9.93 3.60
CA LEU A 11 -9.74 -8.89 4.38
C LEU A 11 -10.66 -8.28 5.46
N THR A 12 -11.97 -8.33 5.25
CA THR A 12 -12.98 -7.84 6.21
C THR A 12 -13.19 -8.77 7.41
N ASP A 13 -12.63 -9.98 7.41
CA ASP A 13 -12.64 -10.89 8.55
C ASP A 13 -11.39 -10.66 9.42
N THR A 14 -11.48 -9.69 10.33
CA THR A 14 -10.36 -9.27 11.18
C THR A 14 -9.79 -10.42 12.02
N ASP A 15 -10.64 -11.29 12.57
CA ASP A 15 -10.19 -12.42 13.40
C ASP A 15 -9.37 -13.41 12.57
N ALA A 16 -9.81 -13.71 11.34
CA ALA A 16 -9.05 -14.57 10.45
C ALA A 16 -7.74 -13.94 9.98
N VAL A 17 -7.74 -12.62 9.70
CA VAL A 17 -6.51 -11.87 9.36
C VAL A 17 -5.52 -11.92 10.53
N MET A 18 -5.99 -11.73 11.76
CA MET A 18 -5.16 -11.76 12.97
C MET A 18 -4.57 -13.14 13.25
N ALA A 19 -5.34 -14.20 13.01
CA ALA A 19 -4.83 -15.57 13.11
C ALA A 19 -3.66 -15.83 12.14
N LEU A 20 -3.76 -15.36 10.89
CA LEU A 20 -2.66 -15.48 9.93
C LEU A 20 -1.47 -14.58 10.26
N ALA A 21 -1.73 -13.36 10.74
CA ALA A 21 -0.69 -12.44 11.17
C ALA A 21 0.16 -13.10 12.27
N ALA A 22 -0.47 -13.71 13.29
CA ALA A 22 0.24 -14.38 14.38
C ALA A 22 1.19 -15.52 13.94
N GLU A 23 1.01 -16.07 12.74
CA GLU A 23 1.86 -17.11 12.15
C GLU A 23 2.94 -16.55 11.19
N SER A 24 2.98 -15.23 10.98
CA SER A 24 3.78 -14.57 9.94
C SER A 24 4.62 -13.44 10.51
N ASP A 25 5.85 -13.28 10.01
CA ASP A 25 6.70 -12.14 10.37
C ASP A 25 6.16 -10.81 9.79
N VAL A 26 5.62 -10.88 8.56
CA VAL A 26 5.10 -9.73 7.81
C VAL A 26 3.74 -10.06 7.20
N LEU A 27 2.76 -9.19 7.42
CA LEU A 27 1.46 -9.21 6.77
C LEU A 27 1.47 -8.25 5.57
N VAL A 28 1.46 -8.77 4.35
CA VAL A 28 1.40 -7.98 3.12
C VAL A 28 -0.04 -7.85 2.64
N ILE A 29 -0.54 -6.62 2.52
CA ILE A 29 -1.90 -6.32 2.08
C ILE A 29 -1.84 -5.67 0.70
N SER A 30 -2.25 -6.40 -0.33
CA SER A 30 -2.32 -5.97 -1.73
C SER A 30 -3.74 -5.97 -2.29
N VAL A 31 -4.74 -5.82 -1.42
CA VAL A 31 -6.17 -5.85 -1.76
C VAL A 31 -6.64 -4.42 -2.01
N ALA A 32 -7.04 -4.12 -3.26
CA ALA A 32 -7.61 -2.81 -3.59
C ALA A 32 -9.00 -2.61 -2.95
N GLY A 33 -9.84 -3.66 -2.93
CA GLY A 33 -11.25 -3.56 -2.54
C GLY A 33 -12.08 -2.70 -3.51
N GLY A 34 -13.41 -2.82 -3.46
CA GLY A 34 -14.35 -1.88 -4.09
C GLY A 34 -14.42 -1.81 -5.62
N ARG A 35 -13.41 -2.23 -6.39
CA ARG A 35 -13.42 -2.12 -7.87
C ARG A 35 -14.61 -2.79 -8.57
N GLU A 36 -15.09 -3.92 -8.03
CA GLU A 36 -16.21 -4.67 -8.59
C GLU A 36 -17.58 -4.06 -8.24
N THR A 37 -17.65 -3.31 -7.13
CA THR A 37 -18.91 -2.81 -6.54
C THR A 37 -19.05 -1.30 -6.62
N GLY A 38 -17.96 -0.57 -6.84
CA GLY A 38 -17.85 0.87 -6.63
C GLY A 38 -17.81 1.30 -5.14
N ASP A 39 -17.82 0.34 -4.20
CA ASP A 39 -17.85 0.62 -2.76
C ASP A 39 -16.52 0.27 -2.09
N PHE A 40 -15.74 1.29 -1.76
CA PHE A 40 -14.44 1.17 -1.07
C PHE A 40 -14.58 1.26 0.47
N GLY A 41 -15.79 1.45 1.01
CA GLY A 41 -16.02 1.48 2.46
C GLY A 41 -15.55 0.21 3.19
N PRO A 42 -15.79 -1.00 2.66
CA PRO A 42 -15.34 -2.25 3.30
C PRO A 42 -13.82 -2.34 3.45
N VAL A 43 -13.03 -1.92 2.45
CA VAL A 43 -11.56 -1.99 2.55
C VAL A 43 -11.02 -0.97 3.55
N ILE A 44 -11.58 0.25 3.58
CA ILE A 44 -11.23 1.27 4.58
C ILE A 44 -11.51 0.74 5.99
N ARG A 45 -12.68 0.15 6.21
CA ARG A 45 -13.07 -0.43 7.51
C ARG A 45 -12.16 -1.58 7.91
N ALA A 46 -11.83 -2.48 6.98
CA ALA A 46 -10.95 -3.60 7.27
C ALA A 46 -9.55 -3.15 7.73
N HIS A 47 -9.00 -2.10 7.12
CA HIS A 47 -7.75 -1.49 7.59
C HIS A 47 -7.90 -0.84 8.96
N ALA A 48 -9.00 -0.13 9.23
CA ALA A 48 -9.27 0.46 10.55
C ALA A 48 -9.38 -0.62 11.64
N ASP A 49 -10.11 -1.70 11.37
CA ASP A 49 -10.30 -2.82 12.30
C ASP A 49 -8.97 -3.55 12.56
N LEU A 50 -8.16 -3.76 11.52
CA LEU A 50 -6.82 -4.34 11.65
C LEU A 50 -5.88 -3.46 12.50
N ILE A 51 -5.91 -2.14 12.28
CA ILE A 51 -5.13 -1.18 13.09
C ILE A 51 -5.56 -1.27 14.56
N ALA A 52 -6.87 -1.32 14.84
CA ALA A 52 -7.40 -1.44 16.18
C ALA A 52 -7.06 -2.79 16.85
N ALA A 53 -6.97 -3.88 16.06
CA ALA A 53 -6.58 -5.20 16.54
C ALA A 53 -5.07 -5.31 16.85
N ALA A 54 -4.25 -4.38 16.33
CA ALA A 54 -2.83 -4.22 16.64
C ALA A 54 -2.00 -5.53 16.55
N PRO A 55 -1.87 -6.13 15.36
CA PRO A 55 -1.02 -7.31 15.18
C PRO A 55 0.43 -7.02 15.56
N THR A 56 1.11 -8.05 16.08
CA THR A 56 2.55 -7.97 16.39
C THR A 56 3.42 -8.05 15.13
N SER A 57 2.89 -8.61 14.06
CA SER A 57 3.57 -8.72 12.77
C SER A 57 3.65 -7.38 12.08
N ARG A 58 4.73 -7.17 11.33
CA ARG A 58 4.89 -5.95 10.55
C ARG A 58 3.84 -5.89 9.44
N ILE A 59 3.14 -4.78 9.31
CA ILE A 59 2.16 -4.58 8.24
C ILE A 59 2.83 -3.88 7.06
N PHE A 60 2.80 -4.51 5.88
CA PHE A 60 3.18 -3.89 4.61
C PHE A 60 1.92 -3.66 3.77
N VAL A 61 1.64 -2.42 3.41
CA VAL A 61 0.47 -2.06 2.61
C VAL A 61 0.90 -1.62 1.22
N VAL A 62 0.30 -2.21 0.19
CA VAL A 62 0.33 -1.64 -1.17
C VAL A 62 -0.62 -0.46 -1.19
N GLY A 63 -0.08 0.74 -1.26
CA GLY A 63 -0.84 1.99 -1.26
C GLY A 63 -1.25 2.42 -2.67
N GLY A 64 -1.65 3.70 -2.78
CA GLY A 64 -1.98 4.35 -4.04
C GLY A 64 -1.25 5.68 -4.21
N ALA A 65 -1.03 6.08 -5.47
CA ALA A 65 -0.34 7.33 -5.81
C ALA A 65 -1.13 8.60 -5.42
N GLY A 66 -2.43 8.49 -5.14
CA GLY A 66 -3.31 9.64 -4.86
C GLY A 66 -2.85 10.53 -3.70
N GLY A 67 -2.18 9.94 -2.70
CA GLY A 67 -1.65 10.66 -1.54
C GLY A 67 -0.25 11.24 -1.70
N LEU A 68 0.37 11.12 -2.88
CA LEU A 68 1.67 11.70 -3.16
C LEU A 68 1.57 13.22 -3.31
N GLU A 69 2.59 13.93 -2.82
CA GLU A 69 2.67 15.39 -2.86
C GLU A 69 3.33 15.86 -4.16
N MET A 70 2.63 16.71 -4.89
CA MET A 70 3.18 17.42 -6.05
C MET A 70 4.13 18.54 -5.58
N PRO A 71 5.00 19.09 -6.44
CA PRO A 71 5.97 20.13 -6.04
C PRO A 71 5.38 21.39 -5.40
N ASN A 72 4.08 21.65 -5.59
CA ASN A 72 3.35 22.77 -4.99
C ASN A 72 2.66 22.40 -3.64
N GLY A 73 2.90 21.20 -3.11
CA GLY A 73 2.28 20.68 -1.89
C GLY A 73 0.87 20.12 -2.06
N THR A 74 0.30 20.16 -3.27
CA THR A 74 -1.01 19.59 -3.56
C THR A 74 -0.91 18.07 -3.68
N LEU A 75 -1.83 17.33 -3.07
CA LEU A 75 -1.92 15.87 -3.27
C LEU A 75 -2.29 15.55 -4.72
N LEU A 76 -1.74 14.47 -5.29
CA LEU A 76 -2.00 14.03 -6.65
C LEU A 76 -3.51 13.89 -6.95
N ILE A 77 -4.28 13.39 -5.97
CA ILE A 77 -5.75 13.27 -6.08
C ILE A 77 -6.47 14.61 -6.24
N ASN A 78 -5.88 15.70 -5.75
CA ASN A 78 -6.42 17.05 -5.82
C ASN A 78 -5.83 17.87 -6.98
N ALA A 79 -4.91 17.31 -7.76
CA ALA A 79 -4.23 18.01 -8.85
C ALA A 79 -5.03 18.05 -10.17
N GLY A 80 -6.21 17.39 -10.22
CA GLY A 80 -7.06 17.36 -11.42
C GLY A 80 -6.50 16.51 -12.57
N VAL A 81 -5.49 15.67 -12.29
CA VAL A 81 -4.83 14.79 -13.27
C VAL A 81 -5.40 13.37 -13.29
N ILE A 82 -6.17 13.00 -12.27
CA ILE A 82 -6.86 11.71 -12.18
C ILE A 82 -8.28 11.92 -12.71
N PRO A 83 -8.73 11.16 -13.73
CA PRO A 83 -10.12 11.24 -14.18
C PRO A 83 -11.08 10.90 -13.05
N GLU A 84 -12.18 11.64 -12.95
CA GLU A 84 -13.13 11.57 -11.82
C GLU A 84 -13.66 10.15 -11.58
N GLU A 85 -13.91 9.40 -12.66
CA GLU A 85 -14.35 8.00 -12.64
C GLU A 85 -13.35 7.02 -11.98
N TYR A 86 -12.08 7.40 -11.84
CA TYR A 86 -11.05 6.61 -11.15
C TYR A 86 -10.67 7.21 -9.80
N ALA A 87 -11.28 8.31 -9.36
CA ALA A 87 -10.83 9.06 -8.18
C ALA A 87 -11.20 8.39 -6.84
N ASP A 88 -12.17 7.47 -6.82
CA ASP A 88 -12.65 6.86 -5.58
C ASP A 88 -11.62 5.93 -4.92
N GLU A 89 -10.91 5.13 -5.72
CA GLU A 89 -9.86 4.24 -5.18
C GLU A 89 -8.64 5.01 -4.63
N PRO A 90 -8.04 5.99 -5.35
CA PRO A 90 -6.99 6.81 -4.77
C PRO A 90 -7.47 7.56 -3.52
N ARG A 91 -8.73 8.03 -3.48
CA ARG A 91 -9.29 8.70 -2.29
C ARG A 91 -9.39 7.74 -1.11
N SER A 92 -9.87 6.51 -1.32
CA SER A 92 -9.94 5.51 -0.26
C SER A 92 -8.55 5.16 0.29
N PHE A 93 -7.53 5.06 -0.57
CA PHE A 93 -6.17 4.79 -0.10
C PHE A 93 -5.48 5.99 0.56
N VAL A 94 -5.89 7.23 0.25
CA VAL A 94 -5.53 8.41 1.06
C VAL A 94 -6.13 8.30 2.46
N GLU A 95 -7.38 7.88 2.59
CA GLU A 95 -8.02 7.65 3.89
C GLU A 95 -7.31 6.54 4.67
N VAL A 96 -7.01 5.40 4.03
CA VAL A 96 -6.25 4.30 4.64
C VAL A 96 -4.89 4.77 5.13
N LEU A 97 -4.14 5.54 4.34
CA LEU A 97 -2.87 6.11 4.78
C LEU A 97 -3.02 6.98 6.03
N ASN A 98 -4.06 7.81 6.10
CA ASN A 98 -4.31 8.67 7.25
C ASN A 98 -4.68 7.87 8.51
N LEU A 99 -5.36 6.72 8.36
CA LEU A 99 -5.58 5.79 9.47
C LEU A 99 -4.24 5.27 10.03
N TYR A 100 -3.34 4.79 9.16
CA TYR A 100 -2.03 4.29 9.57
C TYR A 100 -1.15 5.37 10.21
N ARG A 101 -1.14 6.59 9.65
CA ARG A 101 -0.44 7.74 10.24
C ARG A 101 -0.97 8.10 11.63
N SER A 102 -2.23 7.81 11.92
CA SER A 102 -2.88 8.07 13.21
C SER A 102 -2.81 6.90 14.18
N ALA A 103 -2.25 5.75 13.76
CA ALA A 103 -2.18 4.55 14.57
C ALA A 103 -1.18 4.69 15.74
N ASP A 104 -1.43 3.95 16.82
CA ASP A 104 -0.57 3.91 18.01
C ASP A 104 0.89 3.65 17.68
N GLU A 105 1.83 4.27 18.42
CA GLU A 105 3.27 4.20 18.17
C GLU A 105 3.84 2.77 18.13
N GLY A 106 3.18 1.83 18.83
CA GLY A 106 3.57 0.42 18.85
C GLY A 106 3.25 -0.36 17.56
N LEU A 107 2.42 0.18 16.66
CA LEU A 107 2.10 -0.50 15.41
C LEU A 107 3.24 -0.33 14.40
N ASP A 108 3.85 -1.44 13.99
CA ASP A 108 4.88 -1.48 12.96
C ASP A 108 4.25 -1.62 11.57
N TRP A 109 4.25 -0.54 10.81
CA TRP A 109 3.67 -0.51 9.47
C TRP A 109 4.57 0.22 8.47
N VAL A 110 4.42 -0.14 7.20
CA VAL A 110 4.97 0.60 6.06
C VAL A 110 3.96 0.56 4.92
N MET A 111 3.88 1.64 4.15
CA MET A 111 3.08 1.69 2.94
C MET A 111 3.96 2.02 1.74
N LEU A 112 3.91 1.18 0.70
CA LEU A 112 4.56 1.47 -0.58
C LEU A 112 3.51 1.98 -1.56
N ALA A 113 3.60 3.26 -1.93
CA ALA A 113 2.80 3.82 -3.01
C ALA A 113 3.53 3.64 -4.36
N PRO A 114 2.83 3.34 -5.46
CA PRO A 114 3.45 3.34 -6.78
C PRO A 114 3.69 4.77 -7.26
N SER A 115 4.54 4.94 -8.27
CA SER A 115 4.52 6.13 -9.14
C SER A 115 3.12 6.40 -9.71
N PRO A 116 2.84 7.64 -10.16
CA PRO A 116 1.56 8.00 -10.78
C PRO A 116 1.11 7.04 -11.88
N GLU A 117 2.05 6.57 -12.71
CA GLU A 117 1.81 5.52 -13.69
C GLU A 117 2.40 4.18 -13.21
N ILE A 118 1.55 3.18 -13.04
CA ILE A 118 1.95 1.78 -12.83
C ILE A 118 1.38 0.90 -13.93
N ALA A 119 2.24 0.10 -14.57
CA ALA A 119 1.85 -0.77 -15.68
C ALA A 119 2.51 -2.15 -15.60
N PRO A 120 1.90 -3.20 -16.18
CA PRO A 120 2.53 -4.52 -16.28
C PRO A 120 3.90 -4.44 -16.96
N GLY A 121 4.91 -5.06 -16.35
CA GLY A 121 6.25 -5.11 -16.89
C GLY A 121 7.24 -5.86 -16.00
N GLY A 122 8.39 -6.22 -16.56
CA GLY A 122 9.50 -6.82 -15.81
C GLY A 122 10.25 -5.77 -14.99
N LYS A 123 10.99 -6.24 -13.98
CA LYS A 123 11.85 -5.40 -13.13
C LYS A 123 12.89 -4.66 -14.00
N ALA A 124 13.01 -3.33 -13.78
CA ALA A 124 14.06 -2.51 -14.37
C ALA A 124 15.45 -2.84 -13.80
N GLU A 125 16.53 -2.39 -14.45
CA GLU A 125 17.90 -2.64 -13.94
C GLU A 125 18.12 -2.04 -12.55
N SER A 126 17.54 -0.86 -12.31
CA SER A 126 17.50 -0.17 -11.03
C SER A 126 16.19 0.59 -10.85
N TYR A 127 15.97 1.10 -9.65
CA TYR A 127 14.80 1.89 -9.29
C TYR A 127 15.19 3.02 -8.35
N VAL A 128 14.35 4.05 -8.29
CA VAL A 128 14.50 5.21 -7.38
C VAL A 128 13.43 5.13 -6.31
N LEU A 129 13.80 5.48 -5.08
CA LEU A 129 12.87 5.64 -3.96
C LEU A 129 12.73 7.12 -3.58
N ALA A 130 11.57 7.48 -3.07
CA ALA A 130 11.31 8.77 -2.43
C ALA A 130 10.29 8.59 -1.29
N ASP A 131 10.13 9.62 -0.46
CA ASP A 131 9.19 9.59 0.66
C ASP A 131 7.78 9.97 0.19
N ASP A 132 7.36 11.20 0.49
CA ASP A 132 6.00 11.64 0.27
C ASP A 132 5.75 12.21 -1.15
N VAL A 133 6.80 12.41 -1.94
CA VAL A 133 6.71 12.91 -3.34
C VAL A 133 6.92 11.77 -4.33
N PRO A 134 6.38 11.83 -5.57
CA PRO A 134 6.66 10.83 -6.59
C PRO A 134 8.17 10.62 -6.81
N ALA A 135 8.64 9.37 -6.75
CA ALA A 135 10.02 9.01 -7.09
C ALA A 135 10.33 9.21 -8.58
N GLY A 136 9.29 9.25 -9.41
CA GLY A 136 9.33 9.41 -10.86
C GLY A 136 7.92 9.29 -11.42
N GLU A 137 7.78 9.35 -12.74
CA GLU A 137 6.46 9.32 -13.39
C GLU A 137 5.89 7.91 -13.51
N ARG A 138 6.75 6.90 -13.68
CA ARG A 138 6.35 5.53 -14.02
C ARG A 138 7.06 4.47 -13.20
N VAL A 139 6.38 3.36 -12.94
CA VAL A 139 6.96 2.13 -12.40
C VAL A 139 6.34 0.90 -13.05
N THR A 140 7.13 -0.14 -13.33
CA THR A 140 6.56 -1.44 -13.70
C THR A 140 6.09 -2.23 -12.48
N THR A 141 5.15 -3.16 -12.67
CA THR A 141 4.77 -4.12 -11.61
C THR A 141 5.97 -4.94 -11.10
N GLY A 142 6.91 -5.28 -11.96
CA GLY A 142 8.12 -6.01 -11.58
C GLY A 142 9.08 -5.19 -10.72
N THR A 143 9.27 -3.91 -11.05
CA THR A 143 10.06 -2.98 -10.23
C THR A 143 9.39 -2.73 -8.88
N PHE A 144 8.08 -2.50 -8.87
CA PHE A 144 7.30 -2.31 -7.64
C PHE A 144 7.43 -3.53 -6.70
N ALA A 145 7.26 -4.74 -7.24
CA ALA A 145 7.42 -5.97 -6.47
C ALA A 145 8.84 -6.17 -5.93
N ALA A 146 9.87 -5.77 -6.70
CA ALA A 146 11.25 -5.82 -6.25
C ALA A 146 11.51 -4.87 -5.07
N ALA A 147 11.07 -3.61 -5.16
CA ALA A 147 11.20 -2.66 -4.05
C ALA A 147 10.40 -3.08 -2.81
N ALA A 148 9.22 -3.66 -3.00
CA ALA A 148 8.45 -4.24 -1.89
C ALA A 148 9.21 -5.37 -1.21
N LEU A 149 9.80 -6.29 -1.98
CA LEU A 149 10.58 -7.40 -1.43
C LEU A 149 11.83 -6.92 -0.70
N ASP A 150 12.57 -5.98 -1.28
CA ASP A 150 13.77 -5.40 -0.67
C ASP A 150 13.44 -4.75 0.70
N GLU A 151 12.31 -4.04 0.83
CA GLU A 151 11.85 -3.45 2.09
C GLU A 151 11.34 -4.48 3.12
N ILE A 152 10.79 -5.61 2.64
CA ILE A 152 10.35 -6.72 3.50
C ILE A 152 11.56 -7.46 4.06
N GLU A 153 12.56 -7.75 3.22
CA GLU A 153 13.77 -8.49 3.61
C GLU A 153 14.76 -7.64 4.41
N THR A 154 14.92 -6.37 4.04
CA THR A 154 15.81 -5.40 4.72
C THR A 154 15.05 -4.12 5.06
N PRO A 155 14.29 -4.10 6.17
CA PRO A 155 13.48 -2.95 6.57
C PRO A 155 14.27 -1.64 6.67
N ALA A 156 13.95 -0.65 5.82
CA ALA A 156 14.53 0.69 5.87
C ALA A 156 13.53 1.75 6.36
N HIS A 157 12.23 1.50 6.21
CA HIS A 157 11.17 2.47 6.51
C HIS A 157 10.33 2.01 7.70
N ARG A 158 9.95 2.92 8.61
CA ARG A 158 9.10 2.59 9.75
C ARG A 158 8.03 3.64 9.93
N ARG A 159 6.78 3.20 10.04
CA ARG A 159 5.60 4.04 10.28
C ARG A 159 5.49 5.19 9.28
N THR A 160 5.79 4.88 8.02
CA THR A 160 5.80 5.86 6.94
C THR A 160 5.31 5.26 5.64
N ARG A 161 4.98 6.14 4.70
CA ARG A 161 4.86 5.82 3.30
C ARG A 161 6.18 6.13 2.59
N PHE A 162 6.51 5.31 1.60
CA PHE A 162 7.51 5.64 0.59
C PHE A 162 6.97 5.28 -0.81
N THR A 163 7.67 5.69 -1.86
CA THR A 163 7.29 5.44 -3.26
C THR A 163 8.49 4.97 -4.08
N VAL A 164 8.19 4.34 -5.22
CA VAL A 164 9.18 3.76 -6.13
C VAL A 164 8.88 4.11 -7.59
N ALA A 165 9.94 4.37 -8.37
CA ALA A 165 9.90 4.56 -9.82
C ALA A 165 10.96 3.72 -10.53
N ASP A 166 10.72 3.38 -11.80
CA ASP A 166 11.79 2.87 -12.67
C ASP A 166 12.88 3.95 -12.81
N ALA A 167 14.16 3.53 -12.82
CA ALA A 167 15.30 4.43 -13.06
C ALA A 167 15.71 4.48 -14.54
#